data_AF-A0A8H3AN28-F1
#
_entry.id   AF-A0A8H3AN28-F1
#
_cell.length_a   1.000
_cell.length_b   1.000
_cell.length_c   1.000
_cell.angle_alpha   90.00
_cell.angle_beta   90.00
_cell.angle_gamma   90.00
#
_symmetry.space_group_name_H-M   'P 1'
#
loop_
_entity.id
_entity.type
_entity.pdbx_description
1 polymer ?
#
loop_
_entity_poly.entity_id
_entity_poly.type
_entity_poly.pdbx_seq_one_letter_code
_entity_poly.pdbx_strand_id
1 'polypeptide(L)'
;MKHSRFGLGLALVGAPHLVLGLTSYANEFITPDFFLAKNWTDTTKYARDSIAQGASQIAGEGPWTVTSKKVAPPTNSTHDYLSWGPYYWPDCSSAGNTTALAPEQIWTTCEYVNRDGLFNPDVREVNDTGMFQAMSDSVFFNSMAWVITGDNTYASNAANEIKTWFVDPTTAMTPNLNYAQVKRGPGNQIGQHTGVLDLKCMSKLVSGVLTLRNGSASAWTSDLDSGLRTWVTNYIGWLTTNDLALQEKASTNNHGSFYFNQLAALQVFVDDTAGAKQTIQEYFEGIYQNQISANGDQPLETARTRPYHYRAYNLAAMIVNARIGQYVGYDAWHLKTKNGTTIQDACNYAMTFTAAQSNETGYDAELYPNVAAVAAIYGDPDGKYSKWLAGRDSSFPGQPYFLWNQPLSNAGLSGAPSSSGNSSTPSTTGGSSGSNRNAGNRVECGKGFAWLSAFSVILLLPFAL
;
A
#
# COMPACT_ATOMS: atom_id res chain seq x y z
N MET A 1 -26.74 60.03 20.93
CA MET A 1 -25.76 58.92 20.97
C MET A 1 -26.51 57.60 21.15
N LYS A 2 -26.60 56.79 20.08
CA LYS A 2 -26.22 55.37 20.04
C LYS A 2 -26.68 54.78 18.71
N HIS A 3 -25.71 54.25 17.99
CA HIS A 3 -25.76 53.80 16.61
C HIS A 3 -26.63 52.53 16.45
N SER A 4 -27.42 52.51 15.38
CA SER A 4 -27.92 51.27 14.78
C SER A 4 -26.76 50.62 14.01
N ARG A 5 -26.39 49.39 14.38
CA ARG A 5 -25.44 48.56 13.62
C ARG A 5 -26.23 47.61 12.73
N PHE A 6 -26.19 47.84 11.43
CA PHE A 6 -26.51 46.83 10.43
C PHE A 6 -25.43 45.74 10.48
N GLY A 7 -25.82 44.53 10.89
CA GLY A 7 -24.99 43.34 10.73
C GLY A 7 -25.19 42.77 9.33
N LEU A 8 -24.19 42.96 8.47
CA LEU A 8 -24.11 42.29 7.17
C LEU A 8 -23.78 40.81 7.44
N GLY A 9 -24.78 39.93 7.34
CA GLY A 9 -24.57 38.49 7.40
C GLY A 9 -23.86 38.03 6.13
N LEU A 10 -22.53 37.91 6.19
CA LEU A 10 -21.75 37.24 5.15
C LEU A 10 -22.03 35.74 5.26
N ALA A 11 -22.96 35.24 4.44
CA ALA A 11 -23.17 33.81 4.28
C ALA A 11 -21.94 33.22 3.58
N LEU A 12 -20.98 32.71 4.35
CA LEU A 12 -20.02 31.73 3.84
C LEU A 12 -20.83 30.50 3.45
N VAL A 13 -21.14 30.38 2.16
CA VAL A 13 -21.56 29.11 1.55
C VAL A 13 -20.31 28.23 1.57
N GLY A 14 -20.11 27.51 2.67
CA GLY A 14 -19.13 26.44 2.73
C GLY A 14 -19.52 25.40 1.70
N ALA A 15 -18.73 25.24 0.65
CA ALA A 15 -18.84 24.08 -0.22
C ALA A 15 -18.69 22.83 0.65
N PRO A 16 -19.56 21.81 0.52
CA PRO A 16 -19.40 20.58 1.28
C PRO A 16 -18.04 19.97 0.90
N HIS A 17 -17.11 19.99 1.85
CA HIS A 17 -15.85 19.28 1.72
C HIS A 17 -16.19 17.79 1.72
N LEU A 18 -16.24 17.19 0.53
CA LEU A 18 -16.10 15.75 0.42
C LEU A 18 -14.80 15.39 1.11
N VAL A 19 -14.86 14.60 2.19
CA VAL A 19 -13.69 13.94 2.76
C VAL A 19 -13.75 12.51 2.24
N LEU A 20 -13.06 12.25 1.14
CA LEU A 20 -12.88 10.90 0.62
C LEU A 20 -11.67 10.29 1.33
N GLY A 21 -11.88 9.18 2.04
CA GLY A 21 -10.77 8.43 2.64
C GLY A 21 -9.77 8.01 1.58
N LEU A 22 -8.47 8.21 1.85
CA LEU A 22 -7.41 7.85 0.92
C LEU A 22 -7.36 6.34 0.71
N THR A 23 -7.56 5.89 -0.53
CA THR A 23 -7.39 4.48 -0.88
C THR A 23 -5.90 4.20 -1.10
N SER A 24 -5.31 3.31 -0.31
CA SER A 24 -3.96 2.80 -0.56
C SER A 24 -4.00 1.72 -1.64
N TYR A 25 -3.34 1.96 -2.77
CA TYR A 25 -3.24 1.00 -3.86
C TYR A 25 -2.06 0.05 -3.62
N ALA A 26 -2.24 -1.24 -3.93
CA ALA A 26 -1.23 -2.27 -3.73
C ALA A 26 0.12 -1.90 -4.36
N ASN A 27 0.08 -1.36 -5.59
CA ASN A 27 1.18 -0.75 -6.31
C ASN A 27 0.64 0.01 -7.53
N GLU A 28 1.47 0.80 -8.21
CA GLU A 28 1.07 1.54 -9.42
C GLU A 28 2.32 1.92 -10.25
N PHE A 29 2.21 2.04 -11.57
CA PHE A 29 3.20 2.69 -12.43
C PHE A 29 2.52 3.68 -13.37
N ILE A 30 2.67 4.98 -13.14
CA ILE A 30 2.10 5.99 -14.04
C ILE A 30 3.21 6.75 -14.72
N THR A 31 3.11 6.87 -16.05
CA THR A 31 4.06 7.61 -16.84
C THR A 31 3.98 9.11 -16.49
N PRO A 32 5.11 9.78 -16.26
CA PRO A 32 5.13 11.22 -15.97
C PRO A 32 4.41 12.05 -17.04
N ASP A 33 4.58 11.68 -18.31
CA ASP A 33 4.02 12.40 -19.45
C ASP A 33 2.50 12.52 -19.39
N PHE A 34 1.82 11.48 -18.91
CA PHE A 34 0.36 11.51 -18.76
C PHE A 34 -0.08 12.63 -17.80
N PHE A 35 0.57 12.73 -16.64
CA PHE A 35 0.22 13.74 -15.64
C PHE A 35 0.71 15.13 -16.02
N LEU A 36 1.95 15.25 -16.48
CA LEU A 36 2.58 16.53 -16.80
C LEU A 36 1.95 17.23 -18.00
N ALA A 37 1.33 16.48 -18.92
CA ALA A 37 0.57 17.05 -20.03
C ALA A 37 -0.69 17.81 -19.57
N LYS A 38 -1.24 17.51 -18.39
CA LYS A 38 -2.46 18.13 -17.83
C LYS A 38 -3.67 18.14 -18.77
N ASN A 39 -3.74 17.17 -19.70
CA ASN A 39 -4.83 17.02 -20.67
C ASN A 39 -6.06 16.36 -20.02
N TRP A 40 -6.55 16.92 -18.92
CA TRP A 40 -7.67 16.37 -18.16
C TRP A 40 -8.99 16.99 -18.57
N THR A 41 -10.04 16.18 -18.55
CA THR A 41 -11.43 16.59 -18.80
C THR A 41 -12.12 16.99 -17.50
N ASP A 42 -13.27 17.66 -17.60
CA ASP A 42 -14.12 17.97 -16.45
C ASP A 42 -14.64 16.70 -15.74
N THR A 43 -14.77 15.58 -16.47
CA THR A 43 -15.21 14.31 -15.89
C THR A 43 -14.26 13.77 -14.82
N THR A 44 -12.98 14.16 -14.85
CA THR A 44 -11.98 13.74 -13.85
C THR A 44 -11.82 14.73 -12.68
N LYS A 45 -12.61 15.81 -12.61
CA LYS A 45 -12.49 16.84 -11.58
C LYS A 45 -12.49 16.26 -10.16
N TYR A 46 -13.45 15.40 -9.85
CA TYR A 46 -13.58 14.83 -8.50
C TYR A 46 -12.42 13.89 -8.13
N ALA A 47 -11.88 13.15 -9.10
CA ALA A 47 -10.67 12.34 -8.87
C ALA A 47 -9.45 13.24 -8.56
N ARG A 48 -9.30 14.37 -9.26
CA ARG A 48 -8.24 15.35 -8.97
C ARG A 48 -8.39 15.97 -7.59
N ASP A 49 -9.60 16.37 -7.21
CA ASP A 49 -9.89 16.94 -5.89
C ASP A 49 -9.54 15.93 -4.77
N SER A 50 -9.91 14.65 -4.96
CA SER A 50 -9.63 13.58 -4.00
C SER A 50 -8.14 13.31 -3.84
N ILE A 51 -7.36 13.40 -4.92
CA ILE A 51 -5.90 13.28 -4.87
C ILE A 51 -5.29 14.41 -4.04
N ALA A 52 -5.70 15.67 -4.26
CA ALA A 52 -5.16 16.81 -3.51
C ALA A 52 -5.51 16.76 -2.01
N GLN A 53 -6.75 16.35 -1.69
CA GLN A 53 -7.17 16.14 -0.30
C GLN A 53 -6.41 14.99 0.36
N GLY A 54 -6.30 13.85 -0.33
CA GLY A 54 -5.56 12.68 0.11
C GLY A 54 -4.10 12.99 0.40
N ALA A 55 -3.44 13.71 -0.52
CA ALA A 55 -2.06 14.17 -0.36
C ALA A 55 -1.87 15.04 0.89
N SER A 56 -2.80 15.97 1.13
CA SER A 56 -2.76 16.83 2.32
C SER A 56 -2.93 16.04 3.62
N GLN A 57 -3.84 15.06 3.63
CA GLN A 57 -4.09 14.22 4.80
C GLN A 57 -2.86 13.38 5.13
N ILE A 58 -2.35 12.62 4.15
CA ILE A 58 -1.26 11.67 4.41
C ILE A 58 0.04 12.37 4.75
N ALA A 59 0.35 13.52 4.16
CA ALA A 59 1.57 14.27 4.47
C ALA A 59 1.66 14.69 5.95
N GLY A 60 0.52 14.85 6.65
CA GLY A 60 0.48 15.18 8.06
C GLY A 60 0.82 14.02 9.01
N GLU A 61 0.93 12.79 8.50
CA GLU A 61 1.21 11.57 9.28
C GLU A 61 2.70 11.18 9.27
N GLY A 62 3.50 11.81 8.42
CA GLY A 62 4.95 11.60 8.30
C GLY A 62 5.81 12.60 9.09
N PRO A 63 7.14 12.60 8.89
CA PRO A 63 7.86 11.70 7.98
C PRO A 63 8.03 10.31 8.57
N TRP A 64 8.04 9.29 7.70
CA TRP A 64 8.27 7.91 8.12
C TRP A 64 9.74 7.50 7.95
N THR A 65 10.23 6.65 8.86
CA THR A 65 11.62 6.16 8.82
C THR A 65 11.72 4.77 9.46
N VAL A 66 12.58 3.92 8.89
CA VAL A 66 12.95 2.64 9.50
C VAL A 66 13.62 2.81 10.86
N THR A 67 14.26 3.95 11.14
CA THR A 67 15.01 4.13 12.40
C THR A 67 14.13 4.39 13.62
N SER A 68 12.82 4.56 13.43
CA SER A 68 11.85 4.85 14.50
C SER A 68 11.35 3.60 15.25
N LYS A 69 11.66 2.40 14.74
CA LYS A 69 11.26 1.13 15.36
C LYS A 69 11.89 0.96 16.74
N LYS A 70 11.14 0.34 17.65
CA LYS A 70 11.58 0.09 19.03
C LYS A 70 12.34 -1.22 19.19
N VAL A 71 12.13 -2.15 18.26
CA VAL A 71 12.83 -3.43 18.26
C VAL A 71 14.07 -3.31 17.40
N ALA A 72 15.23 -3.64 17.97
CA ALA A 72 16.49 -3.65 17.26
C ALA A 72 16.54 -4.85 16.29
N PRO A 73 16.98 -4.66 15.03
CA PRO A 73 17.33 -5.76 14.14
C PRO A 73 18.49 -6.58 14.69
N PRO A 74 18.74 -7.80 14.17
CA PRO A 74 19.82 -8.67 14.65
C PRO A 74 21.23 -8.07 14.61
N THR A 75 21.49 -7.11 13.72
CA THR A 75 22.76 -6.36 13.63
C THR A 75 22.90 -5.27 14.68
N ASN A 76 21.82 -4.98 15.43
CA ASN A 76 21.66 -3.84 16.31
C ASN A 76 21.68 -2.46 15.62
N SER A 77 21.56 -2.42 14.29
CA SER A 77 21.43 -1.18 13.51
C SER A 77 19.96 -0.86 13.24
N THR A 78 19.47 0.30 13.67
CA THR A 78 18.08 0.72 13.36
C THR A 78 17.85 1.07 11.89
N HIS A 79 18.93 1.21 11.10
CA HIS A 79 18.87 1.42 9.65
C HIS A 79 18.51 0.15 8.88
N ASP A 80 18.70 -1.04 9.46
CA ASP A 80 18.29 -2.28 8.82
C ASP A 80 16.77 -2.40 8.85
N TYR A 81 16.17 -2.67 7.70
CA TYR A 81 14.74 -2.90 7.59
C TYR A 81 14.35 -4.17 8.34
N LEU A 82 13.31 -4.10 9.17
CA LEU A 82 12.82 -5.24 9.96
C LEU A 82 11.31 -5.35 9.84
N SER A 83 10.83 -6.57 9.61
CA SER A 83 9.41 -6.87 9.73
C SER A 83 9.20 -8.33 10.12
N TRP A 84 8.01 -8.65 10.61
CA TRP A 84 7.65 -10.00 10.99
C TRP A 84 6.78 -10.67 9.92
N GLY A 85 6.99 -11.96 9.71
CA GLY A 85 6.16 -12.74 8.79
C GLY A 85 4.68 -12.68 9.22
N PRO A 86 3.75 -12.25 8.36
CA PRO A 86 2.40 -11.84 8.79
C PRO A 86 1.50 -12.99 9.25
N TYR A 87 1.78 -14.20 8.78
CA TYR A 87 0.97 -15.39 9.06
C TYR A 87 1.63 -16.36 10.03
N TYR A 88 2.73 -15.96 10.67
CA TYR A 88 3.41 -16.79 11.65
C TYR A 88 2.86 -16.52 13.06
N TRP A 89 2.31 -17.58 13.67
CA TRP A 89 1.73 -17.59 15.02
C TRP A 89 2.49 -18.53 15.94
N PRO A 90 2.63 -18.21 17.23
CA PRO A 90 3.29 -19.09 18.18
C PRO A 90 2.48 -20.38 18.39
N ASP A 91 3.19 -21.50 18.41
CA ASP A 91 2.75 -22.80 18.87
C ASP A 91 3.58 -23.20 20.09
N CYS A 92 2.96 -23.03 21.26
CA CYS A 92 3.58 -23.34 22.55
C CYS A 92 3.23 -24.75 23.05
N SER A 93 2.64 -25.62 22.22
CA SER A 93 2.21 -26.97 22.63
C SER A 93 3.35 -27.83 23.17
N SER A 94 4.58 -27.56 22.73
CA SER A 94 5.80 -28.28 23.15
C SER A 94 6.60 -27.56 24.25
N ALA A 95 6.14 -26.41 24.75
CA ALA A 95 6.88 -25.61 25.74
C ALA A 95 6.88 -26.22 27.16
N GLY A 96 6.01 -27.21 27.43
CA GLY A 96 5.95 -27.92 28.72
C GLY A 96 5.57 -27.04 29.92
N ASN A 97 5.09 -25.82 29.69
CA ASN A 97 4.71 -24.85 30.71
C ASN A 97 3.30 -25.14 31.25
N THR A 98 3.13 -25.04 32.58
CA THR A 98 1.82 -25.18 33.25
C THR A 98 1.15 -23.84 33.54
N THR A 99 1.79 -22.73 33.18
CA THR A 99 1.31 -21.35 33.37
C THR A 99 1.48 -20.55 32.08
N ALA A 100 0.67 -19.51 31.88
CA ALA A 100 0.82 -18.63 30.71
C ALA A 100 2.24 -18.05 30.63
N LEU A 101 2.84 -18.09 29.44
CA LEU A 101 4.13 -17.47 29.16
C LEU A 101 3.97 -15.96 29.01
N ALA A 102 4.95 -15.19 29.50
CA ALA A 102 5.08 -13.79 29.15
C ALA A 102 5.42 -13.65 27.65
N PRO A 103 5.07 -12.52 26.98
CA PRO A 103 5.37 -12.30 25.57
C PRO A 103 6.83 -12.56 25.18
N GLU A 104 7.77 -12.15 26.03
CA GLU A 104 9.22 -12.32 25.81
C GLU A 104 9.64 -13.80 25.88
N GLN A 105 8.92 -14.60 26.68
CA GLN A 105 9.15 -16.04 26.78
C GLN A 105 8.55 -16.80 25.59
N ILE A 106 7.45 -16.30 25.01
CA ILE A 106 6.85 -16.89 23.80
C ILE A 106 7.85 -16.88 22.64
N TRP A 107 8.55 -15.76 22.45
CA TRP A 107 9.54 -15.63 21.38
C TRP A 107 10.71 -16.62 21.51
N THR A 108 11.12 -16.91 22.74
CA THR A 108 12.31 -17.74 22.99
C THR A 108 11.98 -19.22 23.16
N THR A 109 10.71 -19.56 23.39
CA THR A 109 10.29 -20.93 23.75
C THR A 109 9.38 -21.56 22.72
N CYS A 110 8.51 -20.80 22.06
CA CYS A 110 7.48 -21.34 21.18
C CYS A 110 7.92 -21.30 19.72
N GLU A 111 7.76 -22.42 19.03
CA GLU A 111 7.93 -22.48 17.58
C GLU A 111 6.83 -21.67 16.91
N TYR A 112 7.14 -20.90 15.87
CA TYR A 112 6.10 -20.23 15.09
C TYR A 112 5.69 -21.08 13.89
N VAL A 113 4.40 -21.14 13.61
CA VAL A 113 3.83 -21.92 12.51
C VAL A 113 3.03 -21.00 11.58
N ASN A 114 3.06 -21.30 10.28
CA ASN A 114 2.30 -20.55 9.29
C ASN A 114 0.79 -20.87 9.40
N ARG A 115 -0.04 -19.84 9.42
CA ARG A 115 -1.50 -19.93 9.37
C ARG A 115 -2.01 -18.96 8.30
N ASP A 116 -2.09 -19.44 7.06
CA ASP A 116 -2.36 -18.61 5.88
C ASP A 116 -3.59 -17.70 6.02
N GLY A 117 -3.43 -16.42 5.73
CA GLY A 117 -4.46 -15.39 5.82
C GLY A 117 -4.87 -14.98 7.25
N LEU A 118 -4.38 -15.66 8.28
CA LEU A 118 -4.58 -15.26 9.67
C LEU A 118 -3.45 -14.33 10.11
N PHE A 119 -3.75 -13.04 10.15
CA PHE A 119 -2.75 -12.00 10.47
C PHE A 119 -2.40 -11.99 11.96
N ASN A 120 -1.14 -12.24 12.29
CA ASN A 120 -0.66 -12.08 13.65
C ASN A 120 -0.46 -10.57 13.95
N PRO A 121 -1.17 -9.98 14.93
CA PRO A 121 -1.10 -8.56 15.25
C PRO A 121 0.31 -8.07 15.67
N ASP A 122 1.16 -8.97 16.16
CA ASP A 122 2.53 -8.66 16.59
C ASP A 122 3.37 -8.01 15.48
N VAL A 123 3.03 -8.22 14.20
CA VAL A 123 3.64 -7.47 13.07
C VAL A 123 3.52 -5.95 13.19
N ARG A 124 2.67 -5.43 14.09
CA ARG A 124 2.55 -3.99 14.36
C ARG A 124 3.58 -3.50 15.37
N GLU A 125 4.28 -4.39 16.07
CA GLU A 125 5.37 -4.04 16.98
C GLU A 125 6.63 -3.56 16.24
N VAL A 126 6.82 -4.07 15.01
CA VAL A 126 7.82 -3.58 14.06
C VAL A 126 7.12 -3.30 12.73
N ASN A 127 6.86 -2.04 12.47
CA ASN A 127 5.97 -1.62 11.39
C ASN A 127 6.70 -0.94 10.22
N ASP A 128 7.93 -1.35 9.91
CA ASP A 128 8.64 -0.80 8.74
C ASP A 128 7.82 -1.02 7.46
N THR A 129 7.05 -2.12 7.36
CA THR A 129 6.15 -2.40 6.21
C THR A 129 5.04 -1.37 6.08
N GLY A 130 4.36 -1.03 7.18
CA GLY A 130 3.29 -0.03 7.16
C GLY A 130 3.84 1.37 6.93
N MET A 131 4.99 1.69 7.52
CA MET A 131 5.69 2.96 7.32
C MET A 131 6.15 3.13 5.87
N PHE A 132 6.72 2.09 5.25
CA PHE A 132 7.12 2.13 3.84
C PHE A 132 5.91 2.33 2.91
N GLN A 133 4.80 1.64 3.20
CA GLN A 133 3.57 1.79 2.44
C GLN A 133 3.01 3.22 2.53
N ALA A 134 2.91 3.78 3.73
CA ALA A 134 2.44 5.15 3.96
C ALA A 134 3.36 6.20 3.32
N MET A 135 4.67 6.04 3.44
CA MET A 135 5.67 6.87 2.77
C MET A 135 5.51 6.82 1.24
N SER A 136 5.37 5.63 0.67
CA SER A 136 5.19 5.44 -0.78
C SER A 136 3.87 6.05 -1.27
N ASP A 137 2.79 5.92 -0.51
CA ASP A 137 1.52 6.59 -0.80
C ASP A 137 1.68 8.12 -0.73
N SER A 138 2.36 8.63 0.30
CA SER A 138 2.60 10.06 0.46
C SER A 138 3.37 10.63 -0.73
N VAL A 139 4.48 10.03 -1.13
CA VAL A 139 5.26 10.45 -2.32
C VAL A 139 4.39 10.46 -3.57
N PHE A 140 3.62 9.38 -3.77
CA PHE A 140 2.77 9.24 -4.95
C PHE A 140 1.66 10.29 -5.03
N PHE A 141 0.86 10.44 -3.97
CA PHE A 141 -0.23 11.42 -3.96
C PHE A 141 0.28 12.87 -3.96
N ASN A 142 1.33 13.18 -3.20
CA ASN A 142 1.90 14.52 -3.19
C ASN A 142 2.51 14.90 -4.55
N SER A 143 3.19 13.99 -5.24
CA SER A 143 3.71 14.28 -6.59
C SER A 143 2.59 14.61 -7.58
N MET A 144 1.46 13.89 -7.56
CA MET A 144 0.31 14.18 -8.40
C MET A 144 -0.40 15.47 -7.97
N ALA A 145 -0.60 15.69 -6.67
CA ALA A 145 -1.22 16.89 -6.13
C ALA A 145 -0.42 18.16 -6.50
N TRP A 146 0.91 18.08 -6.51
CA TRP A 146 1.78 19.15 -7.00
C TRP A 146 1.47 19.50 -8.47
N VAL A 147 1.37 18.51 -9.35
CA VAL A 147 1.04 18.75 -10.77
C VAL A 147 -0.37 19.33 -10.94
N ILE A 148 -1.35 18.82 -10.17
CA ILE A 148 -2.75 19.22 -10.21
C ILE A 148 -2.94 20.66 -9.74
N THR A 149 -2.31 21.04 -8.63
CA THR A 149 -2.55 22.31 -7.95
C THR A 149 -1.52 23.39 -8.27
N GLY A 150 -0.30 23.00 -8.64
CA GLY A 150 0.85 23.89 -8.74
C GLY A 150 1.46 24.30 -7.39
N ASP A 151 0.96 23.79 -6.26
CA ASP A 151 1.46 24.13 -4.93
C ASP A 151 2.74 23.33 -4.60
N ASN A 152 3.85 24.04 -4.45
CA ASN A 152 5.17 23.45 -4.16
C ASN A 152 5.27 22.81 -2.77
N THR A 153 4.30 23.02 -1.88
CA THR A 153 4.20 22.31 -0.60
C THR A 153 4.14 20.80 -0.83
N TYR A 154 3.34 20.34 -1.79
CA TYR A 154 3.23 18.91 -2.10
C TYR A 154 4.55 18.34 -2.63
N ALA A 155 5.24 19.02 -3.55
CA ALA A 155 6.56 18.58 -4.02
C ALA A 155 7.58 18.52 -2.87
N SER A 156 7.51 19.47 -1.94
CA SER A 156 8.39 19.52 -0.76
C SER A 156 8.12 18.36 0.21
N ASN A 157 6.85 18.01 0.43
CA ASN A 157 6.47 16.85 1.24
C ASN A 157 7.05 15.56 0.65
N ALA A 158 6.82 15.31 -0.64
CA ALA A 158 7.34 14.12 -1.32
C ALA A 158 8.88 14.06 -1.29
N ALA A 159 9.56 15.18 -1.53
CA ALA A 159 11.02 15.26 -1.46
C ALA A 159 11.55 14.96 -0.03
N ASN A 160 10.86 15.46 1.00
CA ASN A 160 11.22 15.22 2.40
C ASN A 160 11.05 13.75 2.81
N GLU A 161 9.99 13.09 2.35
CA GLU A 161 9.79 11.65 2.57
C GLU A 161 10.91 10.81 1.94
N ILE A 162 11.25 11.09 0.68
CA ILE A 162 12.36 10.41 0.00
C ILE A 162 13.69 10.66 0.72
N LYS A 163 13.95 11.91 1.10
CA LYS A 163 15.17 12.26 1.83
C LYS A 163 15.25 11.45 3.13
N THR A 164 14.18 11.44 3.91
CA THR A 164 14.14 10.77 5.23
C THR A 164 14.35 9.27 5.09
N TRP A 165 13.67 8.61 4.15
CA TRP A 165 13.73 7.15 4.04
C TRP A 165 15.01 6.64 3.37
N PHE A 166 15.60 7.38 2.42
CA PHE A 166 16.65 6.83 1.55
C PHE A 166 18.01 7.54 1.61
N VAL A 167 18.05 8.81 2.01
CA VAL A 167 19.23 9.66 1.77
C VAL A 167 19.84 10.22 3.05
N ASP A 168 19.02 10.66 4.00
CA ASP A 168 19.51 11.27 5.22
C ASP A 168 20.26 10.22 6.07
N PRO A 169 21.56 10.40 6.37
CA PRO A 169 22.37 9.40 7.05
C PRO A 169 21.89 9.07 8.46
N THR A 170 21.01 9.88 9.05
CA THR A 170 20.43 9.63 10.39
C THR A 170 19.17 8.76 10.35
N THR A 171 18.51 8.66 9.21
CA THR A 171 17.22 7.95 9.07
C THR A 171 17.17 6.95 7.92
N ALA A 172 18.09 7.02 6.97
CA ALA A 172 18.04 6.24 5.74
C ALA A 172 18.06 4.73 5.99
N MET A 173 17.19 4.01 5.31
CA MET A 173 17.18 2.56 5.28
C MET A 173 18.46 2.02 4.61
N THR A 174 19.03 0.93 5.12
CA THR A 174 20.09 0.19 4.42
C THR A 174 19.49 -0.55 3.21
N PRO A 175 20.08 -0.50 2.00
CA PRO A 175 19.47 -0.97 0.75
C PRO A 175 19.45 -2.50 0.63
N ASN A 176 18.79 -3.20 1.56
CA ASN A 176 18.56 -4.65 1.54
C ASN A 176 17.32 -5.02 2.39
N LEU A 177 16.85 -6.26 2.27
CA LEU A 177 15.75 -6.82 3.06
C LEU A 177 16.18 -8.10 3.80
N ASN A 178 17.41 -8.13 4.31
CA ASN A 178 17.96 -9.31 4.99
C ASN A 178 17.17 -9.71 6.25
N TYR A 179 16.38 -8.79 6.81
CA TYR A 179 15.55 -9.01 8.01
C TYR A 179 14.06 -8.69 7.75
N ALA A 180 13.62 -8.77 6.50
CA ALA A 180 12.20 -8.65 6.18
C ALA A 180 11.47 -9.99 6.40
N GLN A 181 10.26 -9.89 6.95
CA GLN A 181 9.40 -11.01 7.31
C GLN A 181 10.14 -12.10 8.11
N VAL A 182 10.92 -11.72 9.11
CA VAL A 182 11.58 -12.67 10.01
C VAL A 182 10.52 -13.58 10.65
N LYS A 183 10.79 -14.87 10.65
CA LYS A 183 10.02 -15.85 11.40
C LYS A 183 10.41 -15.72 12.87
N ARG A 184 9.47 -15.28 13.69
CA ARG A 184 9.61 -15.19 15.14
C ARG A 184 9.80 -16.58 15.76
N GLY A 185 10.32 -16.65 16.97
CA GLY A 185 10.58 -17.92 17.66
C GLY A 185 12.09 -18.20 17.85
N PRO A 186 12.44 -19.33 18.46
CA PRO A 186 13.82 -19.76 18.60
C PRO A 186 14.48 -20.02 17.23
N GLY A 187 15.79 -19.84 17.15
CA GLY A 187 16.57 -20.09 15.92
C GLY A 187 17.11 -18.82 15.26
N ASN A 188 17.50 -18.95 13.99
CA ASN A 188 18.13 -17.88 13.23
C ASN A 188 17.12 -16.75 12.92
N GLN A 189 17.53 -15.51 13.16
CA GLN A 189 16.69 -14.31 13.04
C GLN A 189 16.89 -13.62 11.69
N ILE A 190 17.14 -14.39 10.62
CA ILE A 190 17.22 -13.87 9.25
C ILE A 190 15.80 -13.77 8.65
N GLY A 191 15.63 -12.88 7.67
CA GLY A 191 14.39 -12.72 6.94
C GLY A 191 14.04 -13.91 6.05
N GLN A 192 12.90 -13.80 5.37
CA GLN A 192 12.41 -14.78 4.40
C GLN A 192 12.42 -14.17 2.99
N HIS A 193 12.48 -15.00 1.96
CA HIS A 193 12.40 -14.52 0.57
C HIS A 193 11.12 -13.71 0.32
N THR A 194 10.00 -14.13 0.94
CA THR A 194 8.71 -13.43 0.89
C THR A 194 8.75 -12.00 1.42
N GLY A 195 9.80 -11.65 2.19
CA GLY A 195 10.06 -10.32 2.70
C GLY A 195 10.35 -9.29 1.61
N VAL A 196 10.71 -9.69 0.40
CA VAL A 196 10.82 -8.76 -0.75
C VAL A 196 9.48 -8.04 -1.01
N LEU A 197 8.35 -8.74 -0.81
CA LEU A 197 7.00 -8.19 -0.99
C LEU A 197 6.70 -6.99 -0.06
N ASP A 198 7.46 -6.80 1.01
CA ASP A 198 7.30 -5.64 1.89
C ASP A 198 7.53 -4.32 1.16
N LEU A 199 8.44 -4.30 0.18
CA LEU A 199 8.75 -3.12 -0.62
C LEU A 199 8.02 -3.11 -1.99
N LYS A 200 6.95 -3.89 -2.15
CA LYS A 200 6.14 -3.94 -3.38
C LYS A 200 5.72 -2.58 -3.96
N CYS A 201 5.56 -1.55 -3.11
CA CYS A 201 5.13 -0.21 -3.52
C CYS A 201 6.23 0.61 -4.23
N MET A 202 7.42 0.05 -4.49
CA MET A 202 8.52 0.77 -5.15
C MET A 202 8.15 1.34 -6.51
N SER A 203 7.34 0.65 -7.32
CA SER A 203 6.92 1.19 -8.62
C SER A 203 6.05 2.46 -8.45
N LYS A 204 5.17 2.46 -7.45
CA LYS A 204 4.34 3.63 -7.10
C LYS A 204 5.22 4.80 -6.66
N LEU A 205 6.24 4.52 -5.85
CA LEU A 205 7.25 5.51 -5.45
C LEU A 205 8.01 6.07 -6.66
N VAL A 206 8.49 5.21 -7.55
CA VAL A 206 9.19 5.62 -8.78
C VAL A 206 8.32 6.51 -9.65
N SER A 207 7.02 6.21 -9.79
CA SER A 207 6.08 7.05 -10.54
C SER A 207 6.05 8.49 -10.01
N GLY A 208 5.97 8.64 -8.69
CA GLY A 208 5.95 9.96 -8.06
C GLY A 208 7.29 10.69 -8.22
N VAL A 209 8.40 9.99 -8.04
CA VAL A 209 9.74 10.55 -8.22
C VAL A 209 9.99 11.01 -9.66
N LEU A 210 9.64 10.19 -10.66
CA LEU A 210 9.76 10.57 -12.07
C LEU A 210 8.86 11.76 -12.42
N THR A 211 7.69 11.88 -11.79
CA THR A 211 6.81 13.04 -11.95
C THR A 211 7.48 14.33 -11.45
N LEU A 212 8.09 14.30 -10.26
CA LEU A 212 8.84 15.45 -9.72
C LEU A 212 10.07 15.79 -10.57
N ARG A 213 10.85 14.76 -10.95
CA ARG A 213 12.06 14.88 -11.76
C ARG A 213 11.73 15.48 -13.13
N ASN A 214 10.84 14.87 -13.89
CA ASN A 214 10.52 15.28 -15.26
C ASN A 214 9.74 16.60 -15.29
N GLY A 215 8.96 16.88 -14.24
CA GLY A 215 8.28 18.16 -14.07
C GLY A 215 9.19 19.30 -13.63
N SER A 216 10.47 19.03 -13.34
CA SER A 216 11.43 20.03 -12.82
C SER A 216 10.96 20.69 -11.53
N ALA A 217 10.38 19.91 -10.60
CA ALA A 217 9.98 20.39 -9.29
C ALA A 217 11.19 20.95 -8.53
N SER A 218 11.10 22.18 -8.01
CA SER A 218 12.24 22.83 -7.32
C SER A 218 12.71 22.10 -6.07
N ALA A 219 11.81 21.35 -5.41
CA ALA A 219 12.14 20.51 -4.26
C ALA A 219 12.94 19.24 -4.63
N TRP A 220 12.92 18.82 -5.91
CA TRP A 220 13.68 17.68 -6.40
C TRP A 220 15.09 18.13 -6.83
N THR A 221 15.99 18.22 -5.86
CA THR A 221 17.36 18.70 -6.08
C THR A 221 18.27 17.64 -6.68
N SER A 222 19.38 18.06 -7.30
CA SER A 222 20.42 17.16 -7.80
C SER A 222 21.01 16.24 -6.72
N ASP A 223 21.15 16.75 -5.49
CA ASP A 223 21.72 16.00 -4.38
C ASP A 223 20.75 14.91 -3.90
N LEU A 224 19.45 15.23 -3.83
CA LEU A 224 18.42 14.25 -3.49
C LEU A 224 18.33 13.15 -4.55
N ASP A 225 18.34 13.54 -5.82
CA ASP A 225 18.31 12.62 -6.96
C ASP A 225 19.53 11.68 -6.94
N SER A 226 20.74 12.23 -6.74
CA SER A 226 21.99 11.46 -6.67
C SER A 226 22.03 10.52 -5.46
N GLY A 227 21.53 10.97 -4.30
CA GLY A 227 21.42 10.16 -3.10
C GLY A 227 20.49 8.97 -3.30
N LEU A 228 19.29 9.20 -3.84
CA LEU A 228 18.35 8.12 -4.12
C LEU A 228 18.88 7.18 -5.21
N ARG A 229 19.53 7.67 -6.27
CA ARG A 229 20.21 6.83 -7.29
C ARG A 229 21.25 5.91 -6.67
N THR A 230 22.04 6.41 -5.72
CA THR A 230 23.02 5.58 -5.01
C THR A 230 22.34 4.46 -4.24
N TRP A 231 21.29 4.79 -3.47
CA TRP A 231 20.51 3.80 -2.73
C TRP A 231 19.90 2.74 -3.65
N VAL A 232 19.23 3.17 -4.72
CA VAL A 232 18.55 2.29 -5.68
C VAL A 232 19.55 1.38 -6.39
N THR A 233 20.71 1.90 -6.80
CA THR A 233 21.76 1.09 -7.44
C THR A 233 22.24 -0.05 -6.52
N ASN A 234 22.46 0.26 -5.24
CA ASN A 234 22.84 -0.76 -4.25
C ASN A 234 21.72 -1.78 -4.02
N TYR A 235 20.45 -1.32 -3.96
CA TYR A 235 19.31 -2.21 -3.76
C TYR A 235 19.03 -3.11 -4.97
N ILE A 236 19.21 -2.62 -6.21
CA ILE A 236 19.19 -3.45 -7.43
C ILE A 236 20.28 -4.52 -7.34
N GLY A 237 21.49 -4.14 -6.90
CA GLY A 237 22.57 -5.09 -6.65
C GLY A 237 22.15 -6.21 -5.69
N TRP A 238 21.51 -5.86 -4.57
CA TRP A 238 20.97 -6.85 -3.63
C TRP A 238 19.85 -7.70 -4.26
N LEU A 239 18.87 -7.10 -4.95
CA LEU A 239 17.75 -7.80 -5.59
C LEU A 239 18.17 -8.85 -6.62
N THR A 240 19.30 -8.62 -7.29
CA THR A 240 19.77 -9.45 -8.41
C THR A 240 20.83 -10.46 -8.01
N THR A 241 21.33 -10.42 -6.78
CA THR A 241 22.44 -11.29 -6.33
C THR A 241 22.19 -12.00 -5.01
N ASN A 242 21.31 -11.49 -4.14
CA ASN A 242 21.06 -12.09 -2.83
C ASN A 242 20.14 -13.32 -2.95
N ASP A 243 20.46 -14.39 -2.23
CA ASP A 243 19.69 -15.65 -2.26
C ASP A 243 18.22 -15.48 -1.86
N LEU A 244 17.88 -14.58 -0.92
CA LEU A 244 16.49 -14.31 -0.55
C LEU A 244 15.74 -13.66 -1.73
N ALA A 245 16.38 -12.72 -2.41
CA ALA A 245 15.77 -12.03 -3.56
C ALA A 245 15.62 -12.95 -4.78
N LEU A 246 16.61 -13.81 -5.04
CA LEU A 246 16.56 -14.80 -6.13
C LEU A 246 15.51 -15.88 -5.88
N GLN A 247 15.28 -16.27 -4.62
CA GLN A 247 14.17 -17.16 -4.26
C GLN A 247 12.81 -16.48 -4.51
N GLU A 248 12.68 -15.18 -4.18
CA GLU A 248 11.45 -14.45 -4.48
C GLU A 248 11.19 -14.32 -5.98
N LYS A 249 12.23 -14.01 -6.76
CA LYS A 249 12.18 -13.98 -8.22
C LYS A 249 11.61 -15.28 -8.81
N ALA A 250 11.95 -16.42 -8.19
CA ALA A 250 11.50 -17.74 -8.62
C ALA A 250 10.06 -18.09 -8.19
N SER A 251 9.40 -17.26 -7.35
CA SER A 251 8.01 -17.47 -6.95
C SER A 251 7.06 -17.40 -8.15
N THR A 252 6.17 -18.39 -8.27
CA THR A 252 5.28 -18.52 -9.44
C THR A 252 3.94 -17.78 -9.31
N ASN A 253 3.63 -17.28 -8.12
CA ASN A 253 2.40 -16.56 -7.79
C ASN A 253 2.64 -15.04 -7.75
N ASN A 254 1.74 -14.29 -7.13
CA ASN A 254 1.84 -12.84 -6.94
C ASN A 254 3.20 -12.33 -6.42
N HIS A 255 3.93 -13.09 -5.60
CA HIS A 255 5.25 -12.68 -5.10
C HIS A 255 6.24 -12.43 -6.25
N GLY A 256 6.32 -13.34 -7.22
CA GLY A 256 7.16 -13.16 -8.40
C GLY A 256 6.69 -11.97 -9.24
N SER A 257 5.38 -11.82 -9.43
CA SER A 257 4.80 -10.67 -10.16
C SER A 257 5.25 -9.33 -9.57
N PHE A 258 5.30 -9.21 -8.23
CA PHE A 258 5.79 -8.01 -7.54
C PHE A 258 7.31 -7.86 -7.58
N TYR A 259 8.09 -8.95 -7.51
CA TYR A 259 9.55 -8.87 -7.70
C TYR A 259 9.89 -8.18 -9.03
N PHE A 260 9.26 -8.61 -10.13
CA PHE A 260 9.57 -8.09 -11.46
C PHE A 260 9.19 -6.61 -11.62
N ASN A 261 8.01 -6.18 -11.13
CA ASN A 261 7.64 -4.76 -11.24
C ASN A 261 8.50 -3.86 -10.35
N GLN A 262 8.94 -4.37 -9.20
CA GLN A 262 9.87 -3.66 -8.32
C GLN A 262 11.23 -3.46 -9.01
N LEU A 263 11.84 -4.53 -9.52
CA LEU A 263 13.13 -4.46 -10.18
C LEU A 263 13.08 -3.56 -11.44
N ALA A 264 12.08 -3.76 -12.30
CA ALA A 264 11.96 -3.02 -13.55
C ALA A 264 11.72 -1.51 -13.31
N ALA A 265 10.89 -1.14 -12.33
CA ALA A 265 10.69 0.26 -11.98
C ALA A 265 11.96 0.92 -11.44
N LEU A 266 12.74 0.21 -10.63
CA LEU A 266 14.01 0.70 -10.11
C LEU A 266 15.06 0.87 -11.22
N GLN A 267 15.11 -0.05 -12.19
CA GLN A 267 15.94 0.07 -13.39
C GLN A 267 15.55 1.31 -14.22
N VAL A 268 14.25 1.53 -14.43
CA VAL A 268 13.74 2.76 -15.06
C VAL A 268 14.24 4.01 -14.31
N PHE A 269 14.17 4.01 -12.99
CA PHE A 269 14.58 5.17 -12.18
C PHE A 269 16.07 5.53 -12.35
N VAL A 270 16.95 4.54 -12.51
CA VAL A 270 18.38 4.76 -12.78
C VAL A 270 18.70 4.88 -14.28
N ASP A 271 17.68 5.11 -15.10
CA ASP A 271 17.77 5.27 -16.56
C ASP A 271 18.24 4.01 -17.33
N ASP A 272 18.21 2.82 -16.69
CA ASP A 272 18.45 1.51 -17.31
C ASP A 272 17.17 0.97 -17.97
N THR A 273 16.69 1.67 -19.00
CA THR A 273 15.46 1.28 -19.72
C THR A 273 15.60 -0.04 -20.49
N ALA A 274 16.82 -0.38 -20.92
CA ALA A 274 17.10 -1.64 -21.61
C ALA A 274 17.01 -2.83 -20.63
N GLY A 275 17.62 -2.72 -19.44
CA GLY A 275 17.49 -3.72 -18.39
C GLY A 275 16.06 -3.85 -17.88
N ALA A 276 15.35 -2.72 -17.70
CA ALA A 276 13.93 -2.75 -17.35
C ALA A 276 13.09 -3.52 -18.38
N LYS A 277 13.32 -3.30 -19.68
CA LYS A 277 12.65 -4.04 -20.75
C LYS A 277 12.95 -5.54 -20.67
N GLN A 278 14.21 -5.92 -20.46
CA GLN A 278 14.61 -7.32 -20.29
C GLN A 278 13.92 -7.97 -19.09
N THR A 279 13.87 -7.27 -17.95
CA THR A 279 13.18 -7.74 -16.74
C THR A 279 11.69 -7.98 -16.98
N ILE A 280 11.01 -7.07 -17.69
CA ILE A 280 9.60 -7.25 -18.04
C ILE A 280 9.41 -8.40 -19.04
N GLN A 281 10.29 -8.55 -20.03
CA GLN A 281 10.25 -9.69 -20.95
C GLN A 281 10.41 -11.01 -20.18
N GLU A 282 11.35 -11.10 -19.25
CA GLU A 282 11.56 -12.28 -18.42
C GLU A 282 10.30 -12.67 -17.62
N TYR A 283 9.58 -11.70 -17.06
CA TYR A 283 8.30 -11.96 -16.39
C TYR A 283 7.25 -12.56 -17.33
N PHE A 284 7.02 -11.90 -18.48
CA PHE A 284 5.96 -12.28 -19.42
C PHE A 284 6.26 -13.56 -20.19
N GLU A 285 7.54 -13.89 -20.43
CA GLU A 285 7.98 -15.15 -21.03
C GLU A 285 8.13 -16.28 -20.01
N GLY A 286 8.32 -15.95 -18.74
CA GLY A 286 8.50 -16.88 -17.62
C GLY A 286 7.21 -17.16 -16.85
N ILE A 287 7.13 -16.67 -15.61
CA ILE A 287 6.09 -17.08 -14.65
C ILE A 287 4.67 -16.70 -15.12
N TYR A 288 4.50 -15.57 -15.83
CA TYR A 288 3.19 -15.12 -16.34
C TYR A 288 2.50 -16.19 -17.19
N GLN A 289 3.27 -16.97 -17.96
CA GLN A 289 2.75 -18.01 -18.85
C GLN A 289 1.89 -19.07 -18.14
N ASN A 290 2.01 -19.20 -16.81
CA ASN A 290 1.27 -20.16 -16.00
C ASN A 290 0.31 -19.53 -14.99
N GLN A 291 0.27 -18.19 -14.88
CA GLN A 291 -0.50 -17.51 -13.83
C GLN A 291 -2.00 -17.41 -14.13
N ILE A 292 -2.39 -17.47 -15.41
CA ILE A 292 -3.80 -17.37 -15.83
C ILE A 292 -4.19 -18.65 -16.57
N SER A 293 -5.24 -19.31 -16.08
CA SER A 293 -5.81 -20.50 -16.70
C SER A 293 -6.72 -20.16 -17.89
N ALA A 294 -7.18 -21.17 -18.63
CA ALA A 294 -7.95 -20.98 -19.86
C ALA A 294 -9.30 -20.25 -19.66
N ASN A 295 -9.87 -20.26 -18.45
CA ASN A 295 -11.11 -19.56 -18.13
C ASN A 295 -10.89 -18.15 -17.55
N GLY A 296 -9.63 -17.71 -17.40
CA GLY A 296 -9.27 -16.44 -16.76
C GLY A 296 -8.99 -16.54 -15.26
N ASP A 297 -9.19 -17.69 -14.61
CA ASP A 297 -8.84 -17.84 -13.18
C ASP A 297 -7.33 -17.78 -12.97
N GLN A 298 -6.93 -17.36 -11.78
CA GLN A 298 -5.56 -17.33 -11.28
C GLN A 298 -5.40 -18.41 -10.20
N PRO A 299 -5.02 -19.67 -10.55
CA PRO A 299 -5.25 -20.82 -9.67
C PRO A 299 -4.45 -20.77 -8.36
N LEU A 300 -3.22 -20.25 -8.39
CA LEU A 300 -2.39 -20.10 -7.20
C LEU A 300 -2.95 -19.07 -6.21
N GLU A 301 -3.72 -18.11 -6.71
CA GLU A 301 -4.36 -17.06 -5.92
C GLU A 301 -5.73 -17.53 -5.40
N THR A 302 -6.48 -18.26 -6.23
CA THR A 302 -7.74 -18.91 -5.85
C THR A 302 -7.55 -19.97 -4.77
N ALA A 303 -6.40 -20.65 -4.72
CA ALA A 303 -6.11 -21.67 -3.72
C ALA A 303 -5.88 -21.12 -2.30
N ARG A 304 -5.79 -19.79 -2.14
CA ARG A 304 -5.49 -19.14 -0.86
C ARG A 304 -6.74 -19.00 0.00
N THR A 305 -6.53 -18.73 1.29
CA THR A 305 -7.64 -18.50 2.25
C THR A 305 -8.40 -17.20 1.99
N ARG A 306 -7.85 -16.30 1.16
CA ARG A 306 -8.41 -14.99 0.76
C ARG A 306 -8.41 -14.82 -0.77
N PRO A 307 -9.17 -15.63 -1.52
CA PRO A 307 -9.06 -15.72 -2.97
C PRO A 307 -9.55 -14.46 -3.70
N TYR A 308 -10.48 -13.68 -3.13
CA TYR A 308 -10.89 -12.41 -3.74
C TYR A 308 -9.72 -11.41 -3.73
N HIS A 309 -9.12 -11.24 -2.55
CA HIS A 309 -7.95 -10.39 -2.37
C HIS A 309 -6.81 -10.80 -3.29
N TYR A 310 -6.38 -12.07 -3.26
CA TYR A 310 -5.21 -12.48 -4.03
C TYR A 310 -5.41 -12.39 -5.55
N ARG A 311 -6.63 -12.57 -6.07
CA ARG A 311 -6.92 -12.31 -7.48
C ARG A 311 -6.76 -10.84 -7.84
N ALA A 312 -7.31 -9.94 -7.03
CA ALA A 312 -7.18 -8.49 -7.24
C ALA A 312 -5.72 -8.03 -7.09
N TYR A 313 -5.01 -8.60 -6.12
CA TYR A 313 -3.64 -8.26 -5.77
C TYR A 313 -2.63 -8.67 -6.85
N ASN A 314 -2.72 -9.90 -7.37
CA ASN A 314 -1.87 -10.34 -8.46
C ASN A 314 -2.22 -9.65 -9.80
N LEU A 315 -3.51 -9.37 -10.03
CA LEU A 315 -3.95 -8.61 -11.20
C LEU A 315 -3.36 -7.19 -11.19
N ALA A 316 -3.28 -6.53 -10.03
CA ALA A 316 -2.60 -5.26 -9.89
C ALA A 316 -1.10 -5.38 -10.26
N ALA A 317 -0.42 -6.44 -9.80
CA ALA A 317 0.99 -6.67 -10.16
C ALA A 317 1.20 -6.89 -11.67
N MET A 318 0.32 -7.66 -12.32
CA MET A 318 0.33 -7.88 -13.78
C MET A 318 0.16 -6.57 -14.55
N ILE A 319 -0.80 -5.75 -14.14
CA ILE A 319 -1.08 -4.44 -14.73
C ILE A 319 0.13 -3.52 -14.62
N VAL A 320 0.77 -3.47 -13.44
CA VAL A 320 1.98 -2.65 -13.24
C VAL A 320 3.13 -3.14 -14.13
N ASN A 321 3.36 -4.46 -14.24
CA ASN A 321 4.34 -5.01 -15.18
C ASN A 321 4.05 -4.60 -16.64
N ALA A 322 2.78 -4.65 -17.06
CA ALA A 322 2.39 -4.24 -18.41
C ALA A 322 2.59 -2.73 -18.66
N ARG A 323 2.33 -1.89 -17.65
CA ARG A 323 2.57 -0.44 -17.71
C ARG A 323 4.04 -0.08 -17.81
N ILE A 324 4.89 -0.73 -17.02
CA ILE A 324 6.35 -0.56 -17.12
C ILE A 324 6.82 -1.01 -18.51
N GLY A 325 6.32 -2.16 -19.00
CA GLY A 325 6.56 -2.64 -20.36
C GLY A 325 6.23 -1.58 -21.41
N GLN A 326 5.03 -1.02 -21.36
CA GLN A 326 4.60 0.03 -22.28
C GLN A 326 5.52 1.26 -22.23
N TYR A 327 5.93 1.68 -21.03
CA TYR A 327 6.85 2.81 -20.85
C TYR A 327 8.22 2.56 -21.51
N VAL A 328 8.74 1.33 -21.45
CA VAL A 328 10.02 0.96 -22.08
C VAL A 328 9.87 0.42 -23.51
N GLY A 329 8.72 0.64 -24.15
CA GLY A 329 8.48 0.24 -25.54
C GLY A 329 8.35 -1.27 -25.74
N TYR A 330 7.66 -1.95 -24.83
CA TYR A 330 7.27 -3.35 -24.90
C TYR A 330 5.77 -3.49 -24.61
N ASP A 331 4.97 -3.76 -25.66
CA ASP A 331 3.54 -3.99 -25.47
C ASP A 331 3.30 -5.38 -24.87
N ALA A 332 3.13 -5.40 -23.56
CA ALA A 332 2.86 -6.62 -22.81
C ALA A 332 1.37 -6.87 -22.55
N TRP A 333 0.50 -5.88 -22.79
CA TRP A 333 -0.92 -5.99 -22.47
C TRP A 333 -1.57 -7.11 -23.27
N HIS A 334 -1.24 -7.22 -24.56
CA HIS A 334 -1.84 -8.21 -25.47
C HIS A 334 -1.13 -9.58 -25.46
N LEU A 335 -0.15 -9.78 -24.58
CA LEU A 335 0.54 -11.06 -24.47
C LEU A 335 -0.35 -12.12 -23.83
N LYS A 336 -0.35 -13.28 -24.46
CA LYS A 336 -1.11 -14.44 -24.01
C LYS A 336 -0.25 -15.33 -23.11
N THR A 337 -0.90 -15.93 -22.11
CA THR A 337 -0.36 -17.08 -21.40
C THR A 337 -0.35 -18.31 -22.30
N LYS A 338 0.24 -19.41 -21.83
CA LYS A 338 0.20 -20.71 -22.53
C LYS A 338 -1.23 -21.23 -22.77
N ASN A 339 -2.20 -20.73 -22.00
CA ASN A 339 -3.60 -21.09 -22.09
C ASN A 339 -4.40 -20.15 -23.01
N GLY A 340 -3.72 -19.22 -23.70
CA GLY A 340 -4.35 -18.30 -24.64
C GLY A 340 -5.07 -17.10 -24.01
N THR A 341 -4.93 -16.91 -22.70
CA THR A 341 -5.60 -15.85 -21.92
C THR A 341 -4.69 -14.65 -21.67
N THR A 342 -5.31 -13.50 -21.42
CA THR A 342 -4.67 -12.20 -21.22
C THR A 342 -4.99 -11.62 -19.84
N ILE A 343 -4.37 -10.49 -19.50
CA ILE A 343 -4.73 -9.69 -18.33
C ILE A 343 -6.23 -9.30 -18.34
N GLN A 344 -6.80 -9.02 -19.52
CA GLN A 344 -8.23 -8.73 -19.64
C GLN A 344 -9.10 -9.94 -19.25
N ASP A 345 -8.72 -11.15 -19.65
CA ASP A 345 -9.44 -12.36 -19.28
C ASP A 345 -9.41 -12.60 -17.77
N ALA A 346 -8.27 -12.36 -17.12
CA ALA A 346 -8.14 -12.44 -15.67
C ALA A 346 -9.03 -11.42 -14.94
N CYS A 347 -9.07 -10.18 -15.44
CA CYS A 347 -9.97 -9.16 -14.90
C CYS A 347 -11.45 -9.52 -15.10
N ASN A 348 -11.81 -9.98 -16.29
CA ASN A 348 -13.18 -10.41 -16.61
C ASN A 348 -13.65 -11.54 -15.70
N TYR A 349 -12.77 -12.50 -15.43
CA TYR A 349 -13.04 -13.58 -14.48
C TYR A 349 -13.19 -13.04 -13.05
N ALA A 350 -12.27 -12.19 -12.58
CA ALA A 350 -12.36 -11.60 -11.24
C ALA A 350 -13.67 -10.81 -11.02
N MET A 351 -14.17 -10.10 -12.04
CA MET A 351 -15.41 -9.34 -12.00
C MET A 351 -16.68 -10.18 -11.78
N THR A 352 -16.61 -11.51 -11.95
CA THR A 352 -17.75 -12.40 -11.69
C THR A 352 -17.94 -12.75 -10.21
N PHE A 353 -17.01 -12.31 -9.36
CA PHE A 353 -17.04 -12.58 -7.92
C PHE A 353 -17.32 -11.32 -7.10
N THR A 354 -17.80 -11.52 -5.88
CA THR A 354 -17.86 -10.49 -4.84
C THR A 354 -17.03 -10.94 -3.65
N ALA A 355 -16.50 -9.98 -2.88
CA ALA A 355 -15.65 -10.31 -1.74
C ALA A 355 -16.43 -11.09 -0.66
N ALA A 356 -17.74 -10.86 -0.54
CA ALA A 356 -18.61 -11.60 0.35
C ALA A 356 -18.67 -13.12 0.07
N GLN A 357 -18.50 -13.56 -1.20
CA GLN A 357 -18.53 -14.99 -1.55
C GLN A 357 -17.37 -15.79 -0.93
N SER A 358 -16.28 -15.13 -0.57
CA SER A 358 -15.11 -15.72 0.09
C SER A 358 -14.93 -15.27 1.54
N ASN A 359 -15.97 -14.73 2.19
CA ASN A 359 -15.93 -14.14 3.54
C ASN A 359 -14.97 -12.93 3.68
N GLU A 360 -14.79 -12.19 2.60
CA GLU A 360 -13.95 -10.99 2.53
C GLU A 360 -14.83 -9.73 2.38
N THR A 361 -15.99 -9.68 3.04
CA THR A 361 -16.90 -8.53 2.96
C THR A 361 -16.18 -7.22 3.25
N GLY A 362 -16.35 -6.25 2.35
CA GLY A 362 -15.72 -4.94 2.44
C GLY A 362 -14.47 -4.77 1.59
N TYR A 363 -13.88 -5.85 1.05
CA TYR A 363 -12.67 -5.76 0.22
C TYR A 363 -12.93 -5.57 -1.28
N ASP A 364 -14.19 -5.34 -1.70
CA ASP A 364 -14.53 -5.22 -3.13
C ASP A 364 -13.74 -4.11 -3.85
N ALA A 365 -13.35 -3.05 -3.12
CA ALA A 365 -12.63 -1.92 -3.68
C ALA A 365 -11.21 -2.26 -4.17
N GLU A 366 -10.63 -3.37 -3.74
CA GLU A 366 -9.31 -3.83 -4.21
C GLU A 366 -9.33 -4.14 -5.72
N LEU A 367 -10.48 -4.51 -6.29
CA LEU A 367 -10.59 -4.84 -7.71
C LEU A 367 -10.84 -3.62 -8.61
N TYR A 368 -11.41 -2.54 -8.08
CA TYR A 368 -11.86 -1.38 -8.86
C TYR A 368 -10.77 -0.71 -9.71
N PRO A 369 -9.56 -0.40 -9.19
CA PRO A 369 -8.51 0.21 -10.01
C PRO A 369 -8.05 -0.71 -11.15
N ASN A 370 -8.09 -2.03 -10.95
CA ASN A 370 -7.72 -3.00 -11.98
C ASN A 370 -8.73 -3.02 -13.13
N VAL A 371 -10.03 -2.96 -12.80
CA VAL A 371 -11.12 -2.88 -13.79
C VAL A 371 -11.01 -1.59 -14.59
N ALA A 372 -10.73 -0.47 -13.93
CA ALA A 372 -10.52 0.82 -14.60
C ALA A 372 -9.30 0.77 -15.56
N ALA A 373 -8.19 0.16 -15.14
CA ALA A 373 -7.00 0.01 -15.96
C ALA A 373 -7.26 -0.84 -17.22
N VAL A 374 -7.95 -1.98 -17.06
CA VAL A 374 -8.33 -2.84 -18.19
C VAL A 374 -9.28 -2.11 -19.14
N ALA A 375 -10.26 -1.36 -18.61
CA ALA A 375 -11.17 -0.58 -19.44
C ALA A 375 -10.44 0.49 -20.27
N ALA A 376 -9.46 1.18 -19.67
CA ALA A 376 -8.69 2.22 -20.35
C ALA A 376 -7.80 1.68 -21.49
N ILE A 377 -7.26 0.47 -21.31
CA ILE A 377 -6.35 -0.15 -22.30
C ILE A 377 -7.11 -0.90 -23.39
N TYR A 378 -8.08 -1.73 -23.02
CA TYR A 378 -8.78 -2.60 -23.97
C TYR A 378 -10.06 -1.98 -24.53
N GLY A 379 -10.47 -0.82 -24.01
CA GLY A 379 -11.70 -0.12 -24.39
C GLY A 379 -12.94 -0.63 -23.66
N ASP A 380 -13.97 0.21 -23.66
CA ASP A 380 -15.26 -0.05 -23.01
C ASP A 380 -16.46 0.43 -23.85
N PRO A 381 -16.60 -0.02 -25.13
CA PRO A 381 -17.60 0.53 -26.05
C PRO A 381 -19.05 0.35 -25.58
N ASP A 382 -19.35 -0.77 -24.91
CA ASP A 382 -20.69 -1.09 -24.42
C ASP A 382 -20.92 -0.62 -22.97
N GLY A 383 -19.91 -0.01 -22.36
CA GLY A 383 -19.93 0.40 -20.95
C GLY A 383 -19.87 -0.79 -19.97
N LYS A 384 -19.36 -1.95 -20.38
CA LYS A 384 -19.22 -3.15 -19.54
C LYS A 384 -18.49 -2.83 -18.23
N TYR A 385 -17.33 -2.18 -18.30
CA TYR A 385 -16.48 -1.92 -17.15
C TYR A 385 -16.94 -0.68 -16.37
N SER A 386 -17.23 0.43 -17.07
CA SER A 386 -17.69 1.68 -16.45
C SER A 386 -19.03 1.52 -15.73
N LYS A 387 -20.01 0.79 -16.29
CA LYS A 387 -21.28 0.49 -15.60
C LYS A 387 -21.06 -0.48 -14.44
N TRP A 388 -20.13 -1.42 -14.54
CA TRP A 388 -19.79 -2.32 -13.45
C TRP A 388 -19.20 -1.56 -12.26
N LEU A 389 -18.29 -0.60 -12.53
CA LEU A 389 -17.73 0.31 -11.52
C LEU A 389 -18.81 1.20 -10.91
N ALA A 390 -19.59 1.88 -11.73
CA ALA A 390 -20.67 2.76 -11.26
C ALA A 390 -21.72 2.03 -10.39
N GLY A 391 -21.95 0.74 -10.65
CA GLY A 391 -22.87 -0.08 -9.86
C GLY A 391 -22.31 -0.61 -8.54
N ARG A 392 -21.00 -0.45 -8.26
CA ARG A 392 -20.31 -1.05 -7.10
C ARG A 392 -19.49 -0.08 -6.27
N ASP A 393 -18.91 0.92 -6.91
CA ASP A 393 -18.14 1.98 -6.27
C ASP A 393 -19.01 3.22 -6.14
N SER A 394 -19.53 3.45 -4.94
CA SER A 394 -20.34 4.64 -4.63
C SER A 394 -19.59 5.96 -4.80
N SER A 395 -18.25 5.91 -4.84
CA SER A 395 -17.39 7.06 -5.02
C SER A 395 -16.88 7.18 -6.46
N PHE A 396 -17.26 6.30 -7.39
CA PHE A 396 -16.96 6.46 -8.82
C PHE A 396 -17.79 7.62 -9.42
N PRO A 397 -17.23 8.49 -10.28
CA PRO A 397 -15.85 8.53 -10.80
C PRO A 397 -14.87 9.38 -9.96
N GLY A 398 -15.17 9.66 -8.70
CA GLY A 398 -14.38 10.51 -7.80
C GLY A 398 -13.14 9.84 -7.19
N GLN A 399 -12.94 8.54 -7.35
CA GLN A 399 -11.75 7.88 -6.83
C GLN A 399 -10.49 8.29 -7.61
N PRO A 400 -9.31 8.41 -6.96
CA PRO A 400 -8.05 8.76 -7.61
C PRO A 400 -7.76 7.94 -8.87
N TYR A 401 -7.99 6.63 -8.83
CA TYR A 401 -7.73 5.74 -9.96
C TYR A 401 -8.46 6.13 -11.24
N PHE A 402 -9.59 6.83 -11.15
CA PHE A 402 -10.30 7.29 -12.33
C PHE A 402 -9.47 8.28 -13.15
N LEU A 403 -8.62 9.09 -12.50
CA LEU A 403 -7.80 10.09 -13.19
C LEU A 403 -6.75 9.46 -14.11
N TRP A 404 -6.01 8.46 -13.64
CA TRP A 404 -4.92 7.87 -14.42
C TRP A 404 -5.32 6.70 -15.31
N ASN A 405 -6.54 6.19 -15.14
CA ASN A 405 -7.12 5.18 -16.02
C ASN A 405 -7.98 5.86 -17.09
N GLN A 406 -7.37 6.62 -17.99
CA GLN A 406 -8.06 7.27 -19.09
C GLN A 406 -7.58 6.73 -20.46
N PRO A 407 -8.46 6.62 -21.46
CA PRO A 407 -9.86 7.04 -21.47
C PRO A 407 -10.79 6.07 -20.72
N LEU A 408 -11.66 6.59 -19.85
CA LEU A 408 -12.70 5.81 -19.16
C LEU A 408 -13.98 6.65 -19.00
N SER A 409 -15.10 6.10 -19.47
CA SER A 409 -16.42 6.70 -19.30
C SER A 409 -16.78 6.78 -17.82
N ASN A 410 -17.40 7.87 -17.39
CA ASN A 410 -18.01 8.00 -16.06
C ASN A 410 -19.41 7.34 -15.98
N ALA A 411 -19.77 6.50 -16.96
CA ALA A 411 -21.06 5.84 -17.09
C ALA A 411 -22.27 6.79 -17.16
N GLY A 412 -22.07 8.05 -17.57
CA GLY A 412 -23.14 9.05 -17.64
C GLY A 412 -23.58 9.61 -16.29
N LEU A 413 -22.82 9.33 -15.21
CA LEU A 413 -23.07 9.91 -13.89
C LEU A 413 -22.87 11.43 -13.91
N SER A 414 -23.76 12.15 -13.25
CA SER A 414 -23.72 13.61 -13.10
C SER A 414 -23.76 13.99 -11.62
N GLY A 415 -23.09 15.10 -11.26
CA GLY A 415 -23.00 15.58 -9.89
C GLY A 415 -21.80 15.01 -9.11
N ALA A 416 -21.68 15.44 -7.85
CA ALA A 416 -20.59 15.02 -6.97
C ALA A 416 -20.80 13.55 -6.53
N PRO A 417 -19.75 12.71 -6.60
CA PRO A 417 -19.78 11.35 -6.05
C PRO A 417 -20.11 11.35 -4.56
N SER A 418 -20.51 10.20 -4.00
CA SER A 418 -20.71 10.10 -2.56
C SER A 418 -19.38 10.08 -1.81
N SER A 419 -19.32 10.76 -0.65
CA SER A 419 -18.13 10.79 0.22
C SER A 419 -17.94 9.53 1.06
N SER A 420 -18.78 8.50 0.90
CA SER A 420 -18.65 7.23 1.62
C SER A 420 -17.59 6.35 0.97
N GLY A 421 -16.33 6.80 1.02
CA GLY A 421 -15.20 5.94 0.73
C GLY A 421 -15.08 4.91 1.85
N ASN A 422 -15.47 3.67 1.58
CA ASN A 422 -15.08 2.55 2.42
C ASN A 422 -13.57 2.33 2.16
N SER A 423 -12.74 2.92 3.01
CA SER A 423 -11.29 2.65 3.04
C SER A 423 -11.11 1.19 3.42
N SER A 424 -11.12 0.29 2.44
CA SER A 424 -10.82 -1.13 2.62
C SER A 424 -9.36 -1.41 2.29
N THR A 425 -8.50 -0.59 2.87
CA THR A 425 -7.23 -1.05 3.39
C THR A 425 -7.30 -0.71 4.87
N PRO A 426 -6.99 -1.63 5.80
CA PRO A 426 -7.05 -1.31 7.21
C PRO A 426 -6.25 -0.03 7.44
N SER A 427 -6.90 1.02 7.94
CA SER A 427 -6.18 2.12 8.52
C SER A 427 -5.24 1.52 9.56
N THR A 428 -3.96 1.85 9.45
CA THR A 428 -2.97 1.57 10.50
C THR A 428 -3.19 2.43 11.74
N THR A 429 -4.30 3.15 11.81
CA THR A 429 -4.74 3.99 12.92
C THR A 429 -6.11 3.53 13.42
N GLY A 430 -6.09 2.82 14.55
CA GLY A 430 -7.08 2.86 15.64
C GLY A 430 -8.52 2.40 15.38
N GLY A 431 -8.94 1.31 16.05
CA GLY A 431 -10.36 1.02 16.27
C GLY A 431 -10.67 -0.43 16.59
N SER A 432 -10.34 -0.88 17.80
CA SER A 432 -10.80 -2.18 18.31
C SER A 432 -12.33 -2.19 18.37
N SER A 433 -12.98 -2.92 17.46
CA SER A 433 -14.40 -3.24 17.56
C SER A 433 -14.70 -4.60 16.93
N GLY A 434 -14.39 -5.66 17.67
CA GLY A 434 -14.90 -7.00 17.44
C GLY A 434 -15.97 -7.34 18.47
N SER A 435 -17.24 -7.24 18.07
CA SER A 435 -18.37 -7.79 18.80
C SER A 435 -18.62 -9.25 18.38
N ASN A 436 -18.26 -10.22 19.22
CA ASN A 436 -19.21 -11.20 19.76
C ASN A 436 -18.53 -12.30 20.60
N ARG A 437 -18.96 -12.32 21.87
CA ARG A 437 -19.34 -13.49 22.68
C ARG A 437 -18.67 -14.83 22.36
N ASN A 438 -17.66 -15.18 23.16
CA ASN A 438 -17.71 -16.44 23.90
C ASN A 438 -16.97 -16.29 25.23
N ALA A 439 -17.55 -16.90 26.27
CA ALA A 439 -17.17 -16.75 27.67
C ALA A 439 -15.82 -17.39 28.00
N GLY A 440 -15.04 -16.76 28.88
CA GLY A 440 -13.89 -17.38 29.54
C GLY A 440 -12.78 -16.43 29.98
N ASN A 441 -12.86 -16.01 31.25
CA ASN A 441 -11.81 -15.47 32.13
C ASN A 441 -11.01 -14.21 31.72
N ARG A 442 -11.32 -13.11 32.42
CA ARG A 442 -10.53 -11.87 32.52
C ARG A 442 -9.22 -12.11 33.29
N VAL A 443 -8.14 -11.49 32.83
CA VAL A 443 -6.99 -11.09 33.68
C VAL A 443 -6.81 -9.59 33.51
N GLU A 444 -7.10 -8.84 34.57
CA GLU A 444 -6.84 -7.39 34.66
C GLU A 444 -5.37 -7.18 35.07
N CYS A 445 -4.63 -6.33 34.34
CA CYS A 445 -3.33 -5.85 34.77
C CYS A 445 -3.42 -4.34 35.09
N GLY A 446 -3.09 -4.04 36.34
CA GLY A 446 -3.22 -2.78 37.06
C GLY A 446 -2.71 -1.52 36.35
N LYS A 447 -3.49 -0.45 36.52
CA LYS A 447 -3.04 0.94 36.41
C LYS A 447 -2.36 1.35 37.72
N GLY A 448 -1.19 1.97 37.63
CA GLY A 448 -0.58 2.66 38.76
C GLY A 448 0.48 3.65 38.28
N PHE A 449 0.16 4.93 38.29
CA PHE A 449 0.61 5.88 39.33
C PHE A 449 0.38 7.33 38.85
N ALA A 450 -0.42 8.06 39.62
CA ALA A 450 -0.46 9.52 39.61
C ALA A 450 -0.17 9.97 41.05
N TRP A 451 0.71 10.97 41.20
CA TRP A 451 1.12 11.54 42.48
C TRP A 451 0.36 12.84 42.77
N LEU A 452 -0.03 12.98 44.05
CA LEU A 452 -0.27 14.19 44.85
C LEU A 452 -1.40 15.15 44.41
N SER A 453 -2.20 15.77 45.29
CA SER A 453 -2.24 15.88 46.75
C SER A 453 -3.46 16.73 47.13
N ALA A 454 -4.11 16.45 48.26
CA ALA A 454 -4.51 17.43 49.30
C ALA A 454 -5.72 16.94 50.13
N PHE A 455 -5.42 16.66 51.41
CA PHE A 455 -6.22 16.81 52.63
C PHE A 455 -7.70 17.22 52.54
N SER A 456 -8.56 16.42 53.19
CA SER A 456 -9.20 16.83 54.45
C SER A 456 -9.81 15.63 55.19
N VAL A 457 -9.43 15.52 56.45
CA VAL A 457 -9.95 14.62 57.48
C VAL A 457 -11.32 15.14 57.93
N ILE A 458 -12.33 14.28 58.05
CA ILE A 458 -13.33 14.32 59.14
C ILE A 458 -13.78 12.89 59.44
N LEU A 459 -13.72 12.59 60.73
CA LEU A 459 -14.06 11.37 61.45
C LEU A 459 -15.58 11.15 61.52
N LEU A 460 -16.07 9.90 61.36
CA LEU A 460 -16.84 9.12 62.35
C LEU A 460 -17.60 7.94 61.69
N LEU A 461 -17.32 6.74 62.22
CA LEU A 461 -18.00 5.45 62.08
C LEU A 461 -19.44 5.49 62.70
N PRO A 462 -20.18 4.36 62.73
CA PRO A 462 -20.75 3.56 61.64
C PRO A 462 -22.27 3.33 61.88
N PHE A 463 -22.99 2.65 60.97
CA PHE A 463 -23.91 1.52 61.27
C PHE A 463 -24.74 1.16 60.02
N ALA A 464 -24.61 -0.12 59.64
CA ALA A 464 -25.62 -1.02 59.06
C ALA A 464 -26.75 -0.44 58.18
N LEU A 465 -26.64 -0.61 56.86
CA LEU A 465 -27.31 -1.65 56.06
C LEU A 465 -26.85 -1.56 54.60
#